data_AF-X1QQU4-F1
#
_entry.id   AF-X1QQU4-F1
#
_cell.length_a   1.000
_cell.length_b   1.000
_cell.length_c   1.000
_cell.angle_alpha   90.00
_cell.angle_beta   90.00
_cell.angle_gamma   90.00
#
_symmetry.space_group_name_H-M   'P 1'
#
loop_
_entity.id
_entity.type
_entity.pdbx_description
1 polymer ?
#
loop_
_entity_poly.entity_id
_entity_poly.type
_entity_poly.pdbx_seq_one_letter_code
_entity_poly.pdbx_strand_id
1 'polypeptide(L)'
;VFFITVLITVLMVRWWGNDLLYTGIAITWLWNIWDAYNFAKDRRLSYTVPFLIIALILYIIGWGVTEINIPRLLTDIADIKPLVTNLIKPAVLERDKEILKAEVLFELPCSESPPGKGEPIEDKPYLILIDKTCGEPGDMFTIEGGNFWPNSKCYIWWSNYAGEMAYRIRYKGDYLSFETDGEGRIAPITVPAQEPFAEAKGKGPQLWRVQARMTREVGSPHLSHTFFLVVEKMIDT
;
A
#
# COMPACT_ATOMS: atom_id res chain seq x y z
N VAL A 1 -11.73 32.97 34.74
CA VAL A 1 -11.87 32.02 33.61
C VAL A 1 -11.52 32.66 32.27
N PHE A 2 -12.18 33.76 31.87
CA PHE A 2 -11.93 34.43 30.58
C PHE A 2 -10.47 34.86 30.33
N PHE A 3 -9.79 35.45 31.33
CA PHE A 3 -8.36 35.81 31.23
C PHE A 3 -7.45 34.61 30.93
N ILE A 4 -7.77 33.44 31.50
CA ILE A 4 -7.00 32.21 31.26
C ILE A 4 -7.23 31.74 29.81
N THR A 5 -8.47 31.80 29.32
CA THR A 5 -8.79 31.46 27.93
C THR A 5 -8.09 32.38 26.91
N VAL A 6 -8.06 33.69 27.17
CA VAL A 6 -7.34 34.64 26.32
C VAL A 6 -5.83 34.38 26.35
N LEU A 7 -5.26 34.11 27.53
CA LEU A 7 -3.83 33.79 27.66
C LEU A 7 -3.45 32.51 26.89
N ILE A 8 -4.25 31.45 27.02
CA ILE A 8 -4.03 30.19 26.28
C ILE A 8 -4.15 30.43 24.77
N THR A 9 -5.13 31.21 24.33
CA THR A 9 -5.32 31.53 22.90
C THR A 9 -4.14 32.33 22.34
N VAL A 10 -3.61 33.30 23.10
CA VAL A 10 -2.40 34.06 22.72
C VAL A 10 -1.19 33.14 22.58
N LEU A 11 -0.99 32.20 23.51
CA LEU A 11 0.10 31.22 23.43
C LEU A 11 -0.02 30.33 22.19
N MET A 12 -1.24 29.86 21.86
CA MET A 12 -1.48 29.05 20.66
C MET A 12 -1.24 29.84 19.36
N VAL A 13 -1.70 31.09 19.29
CA VAL A 13 -1.46 31.97 18.12
C VAL A 13 0.02 32.25 17.95
N ARG A 14 0.75 32.50 19.05
CA ARG A 14 2.19 32.72 19.03
C ARG A 14 2.97 31.48 18.58
N TRP A 15 2.52 30.29 18.98
CA TRP A 15 3.11 29.02 18.55
C TRP A 15 2.89 28.77 17.04
N TRP A 16 1.72 29.11 16.51
CA TRP A 16 1.41 28.91 15.10
C TRP A 16 2.04 29.96 14.17
N GLY A 17 2.38 31.15 14.68
CA GLY A 17 3.14 32.17 13.94
C GLY A 17 2.34 32.97 12.92
N ASN A 18 1.00 33.02 13.03
CA ASN A 18 0.13 33.79 12.14
C ASN A 18 -0.31 35.11 12.79
N ASP A 19 0.18 36.23 12.24
CA ASP A 19 -0.07 37.56 12.80
C ASP A 19 -1.53 38.03 12.67
N LEU A 20 -2.29 37.50 11.70
CA LEU A 20 -3.68 37.89 11.48
C LEU A 20 -4.60 37.49 12.65
N LEU A 21 -4.29 36.39 13.34
CA LEU A 21 -5.12 35.91 14.45
C LEU A 21 -5.04 36.81 15.71
N TYR A 22 -4.01 37.65 15.84
CA TYR A 22 -3.96 38.65 16.92
C TYR A 22 -5.06 39.70 16.80
N THR A 23 -5.58 39.95 15.59
CA THR A 23 -6.71 40.87 15.40
C THR A 23 -7.98 40.36 16.08
N GLY A 24 -8.26 39.06 16.00
CA GLY A 24 -9.39 38.43 16.69
C GLY A 24 -9.25 38.47 18.22
N ILE A 25 -8.02 38.33 18.72
CA ILE A 25 -7.72 38.48 20.16
C ILE A 25 -7.93 39.95 20.60
N ALA A 26 -7.46 40.92 19.81
CA ALA A 26 -7.64 42.34 20.10
C ALA A 26 -9.13 42.74 20.13
N ILE A 27 -9.93 42.25 19.18
CA ILE A 27 -11.38 42.47 19.16
C ILE A 27 -12.05 41.84 20.39
N THR A 28 -11.64 40.63 20.78
CA THR A 28 -12.16 39.95 21.97
C THR A 28 -11.81 40.72 23.26
N TRP A 29 -10.62 41.33 23.30
CA TRP A 29 -10.17 42.15 24.42
C TRP A 29 -10.92 43.50 24.50
N LEU A 30 -11.14 44.17 23.35
CA LEU A 30 -11.96 45.37 23.27
C LEU A 30 -13.42 45.11 23.66
N TRP A 31 -13.96 43.95 23.27
CA TRP A 31 -15.29 43.51 23.70
C TRP A 31 -15.38 43.34 25.22
N ASN A 32 -14.31 42.85 25.86
CA ASN A 32 -14.26 42.71 27.32
C ASN A 32 -14.34 44.09 28.03
N ILE A 33 -13.61 45.09 27.52
CA ILE A 33 -13.67 46.46 28.04
C ILE A 33 -15.08 47.04 27.86
N TRP A 34 -15.68 46.81 26.70
CA TRP A 34 -17.04 47.25 26.39
C TRP A 34 -18.09 46.59 27.30
N ASP A 35 -17.95 45.29 27.56
CA ASP A 35 -18.80 44.53 28.49
C ASP A 35 -18.68 45.08 29.91
N ALA A 36 -17.45 45.30 30.41
CA ALA A 36 -17.22 45.88 31.73
C ALA A 36 -17.83 47.28 31.89
N TYR A 37 -17.75 48.11 30.84
CA TYR A 37 -18.36 49.45 30.83
C TYR A 37 -19.90 49.41 30.85
N ASN A 38 -20.51 48.46 30.15
CA ASN A 38 -21.97 48.31 30.13
C ASN A 38 -22.51 47.61 31.38
N PHE A 39 -21.74 46.70 31.97
CA PHE A 39 -22.04 46.10 33.26
C PHE A 39 -22.13 47.17 34.36
N ALA A 40 -21.25 48.18 34.33
CA ALA A 40 -21.33 49.34 35.22
C ALA A 40 -22.57 50.24 34.98
N LYS A 41 -23.31 50.03 33.88
CA LYS A 41 -24.56 50.72 33.54
C LYS A 41 -25.79 49.81 33.63
N ASP A 42 -25.69 48.69 34.34
CA ASP A 42 -26.74 47.65 34.48
C ASP A 42 -27.22 47.04 33.14
N ARG A 43 -26.41 47.14 32.08
CA ARG A 43 -26.67 46.49 30.79
C ARG A 43 -25.83 45.23 30.68
N ARG A 44 -26.48 44.07 30.57
CA ARG A 44 -25.80 42.78 30.35
C ARG A 44 -25.56 42.57 28.86
N LEU A 45 -24.30 42.47 28.42
CA LEU A 45 -23.99 41.96 27.09
C LEU A 45 -23.83 40.43 27.12
N SER A 46 -24.08 39.81 25.96
CA SER A 46 -23.95 38.37 25.80
C SER A 46 -22.50 37.94 25.63
N TYR A 47 -22.09 36.87 26.31
CA TYR A 47 -20.80 36.21 26.14
C TYR A 47 -20.69 35.35 24.88
N THR A 48 -21.77 35.23 24.09
CA THR A 48 -21.79 34.42 22.85
C THR A 48 -20.82 34.94 21.79
N VAL A 49 -20.71 36.25 21.65
CA VAL A 49 -19.85 36.90 20.65
C VAL A 49 -18.36 36.58 20.88
N PRO A 50 -17.76 36.84 22.07
CA PRO A 50 -16.36 36.52 22.30
C PRO A 50 -16.09 35.00 22.29
N PHE A 51 -17.06 34.17 22.67
CA PHE A 51 -16.94 32.71 22.57
C PHE A 51 -16.81 32.25 21.11
N LEU A 52 -17.66 32.73 20.20
CA LEU A 52 -17.60 32.39 18.78
C LEU A 52 -16.29 32.84 18.12
N ILE A 53 -15.78 34.01 18.52
CA ILE A 53 -14.49 34.52 18.01
C ILE A 53 -13.34 33.60 18.46
N ILE A 54 -13.30 33.20 19.74
CA ILE A 54 -12.28 32.27 20.24
C ILE A 54 -12.41 30.89 19.56
N ALA A 55 -13.62 30.37 19.41
CA ALA A 55 -13.86 29.09 18.74
C ALA A 55 -13.40 29.11 17.28
N LEU A 56 -13.63 30.21 16.56
CA LEU A 56 -13.17 30.39 15.18
C LEU A 56 -11.64 30.43 15.10
N ILE A 57 -10.96 31.12 16.02
CA ILE A 57 -9.50 31.16 16.09
C ILE A 57 -8.94 29.74 16.28
N LEU A 58 -9.48 28.98 17.24
CA LEU A 58 -9.05 27.60 17.49
C LEU A 58 -9.33 26.68 16.29
N TYR A 59 -10.45 26.87 15.60
CA TYR A 59 -10.77 26.12 14.39
C TYR A 59 -9.77 26.37 13.26
N ILE A 60 -9.39 27.64 13.02
CA ILE A 60 -8.41 28.00 11.99
C ILE A 60 -7.03 27.38 12.30
N ILE A 61 -6.59 27.45 13.57
CA ILE A 61 -5.34 26.82 14.00
C ILE A 61 -5.41 25.31 13.80
N GLY A 62 -6.51 24.68 14.23
CA GLY A 62 -6.73 23.24 14.07
C GLY A 62 -6.66 22.82 12.61
N TRP A 63 -7.36 23.54 11.73
CA TRP A 63 -7.34 23.29 10.29
C TRP A 63 -5.94 23.41 9.69
N GLY A 64 -5.19 24.45 10.06
CA GLY A 64 -3.83 24.67 9.61
C GLY A 64 -2.85 23.58 10.05
N VAL A 65 -2.95 23.11 11.30
CA VAL A 65 -2.11 22.02 11.82
C VAL A 65 -2.44 20.69 11.16
N THR A 66 -3.70 20.44 10.86
CA THR A 66 -4.14 19.18 10.24
C THR A 66 -3.86 19.08 8.74
N GLU A 67 -3.40 20.17 8.09
CA GLU A 67 -3.10 20.26 6.65
C GLU A 67 -4.12 19.53 5.76
N ILE A 68 -5.41 19.65 6.10
CA ILE A 68 -6.49 18.89 5.45
C ILE A 68 -6.56 19.28 3.97
N ASN A 69 -6.04 18.41 3.12
CA ASN A 69 -6.07 18.58 1.67
C ASN A 69 -7.33 17.88 1.13
N ILE A 70 -8.43 18.64 1.03
CA ILE A 70 -9.74 18.15 0.55
C ILE A 70 -9.65 17.42 -0.81
N PRO A 71 -8.91 17.92 -1.81
CA PRO A 71 -8.69 17.19 -3.05
C PRO A 71 -8.03 15.82 -2.83
N ARG A 72 -6.95 15.76 -2.04
CA ARG A 72 -6.23 14.51 -1.76
C ARG A 72 -7.12 13.51 -0.99
N LEU A 73 -7.91 13.97 -0.02
CA LEU A 73 -8.86 13.13 0.70
C LEU A 73 -9.89 12.45 -0.21
N LEU A 74 -10.41 13.17 -1.21
CA LEU A 74 -11.36 12.58 -2.16
C LEU A 74 -10.69 11.58 -3.10
N THR A 75 -9.45 11.85 -3.52
CA THR A 75 -8.67 10.93 -4.36
C THR A 75 -8.30 9.66 -3.59
N ASP A 76 -7.83 9.80 -2.35
CA ASP A 76 -7.44 8.67 -1.50
C ASP A 76 -8.65 7.78 -1.14
N ILE A 77 -9.85 8.35 -0.96
CA ILE A 77 -11.08 7.57 -0.77
C ILE A 77 -11.37 6.67 -1.98
N ALA A 78 -11.06 7.11 -3.20
CA ALA A 78 -11.22 6.30 -4.39
C ALA A 78 -10.26 5.10 -4.41
N ASP A 79 -9.05 5.27 -3.88
CA ASP A 79 -8.04 4.20 -3.80
C ASP A 79 -8.40 3.12 -2.76
N ILE A 80 -9.10 3.50 -1.68
CA ILE A 80 -9.52 2.57 -0.62
C ILE A 80 -10.91 1.96 -0.92
N LYS A 81 -11.66 2.51 -1.87
CA LYS A 81 -12.97 2.00 -2.32
C LYS A 81 -13.01 0.49 -2.56
N PRO A 82 -12.09 -0.14 -3.33
CA PRO A 82 -12.14 -1.58 -3.56
C PRO A 82 -11.95 -2.38 -2.27
N LEU A 83 -11.09 -1.91 -1.35
CA LEU A 83 -10.89 -2.56 -0.06
C LEU A 83 -12.17 -2.49 0.78
N VAL A 84 -12.75 -1.30 0.95
CA VAL A 84 -14.02 -1.11 1.70
C VAL A 84 -15.16 -1.90 1.07
N THR A 85 -15.24 -1.94 -0.27
CA THR A 85 -16.27 -2.69 -0.98
C THR A 85 -16.13 -4.20 -0.73
N ASN A 86 -14.91 -4.74 -0.71
CA ASN A 86 -14.66 -6.14 -0.42
C ASN A 86 -14.96 -6.50 1.04
N LEU A 87 -14.78 -5.57 1.98
CA LEU A 87 -15.22 -5.76 3.38
C LEU A 87 -16.75 -5.74 3.52
N ILE A 88 -17.44 -4.83 2.82
CA ILE A 88 -18.91 -4.68 2.91
C ILE A 88 -19.64 -5.80 2.16
N LYS A 89 -19.06 -6.30 1.06
CA LYS A 89 -19.60 -7.40 0.27
C LYS A 89 -18.66 -8.61 0.36
N PRO A 90 -18.72 -9.38 1.46
CA PRO A 90 -17.96 -10.62 1.54
C PRO A 90 -18.34 -11.50 0.35
N ALA A 91 -17.34 -12.07 -0.32
CA ALA A 91 -17.57 -13.03 -1.38
C ALA A 91 -18.26 -14.25 -0.74
N VAL A 92 -19.56 -14.41 -0.97
CA VAL A 92 -20.31 -15.55 -0.42
C VAL A 92 -19.94 -16.84 -1.14
N LEU A 93 -19.67 -16.73 -2.44
CA LEU A 93 -19.26 -17.83 -3.30
C LEU A 93 -17.85 -17.62 -3.81
N GLU A 94 -17.02 -18.65 -3.69
CA GLU A 94 -15.66 -18.73 -4.20
C GLU A 94 -15.48 -20.02 -5.01
N ARG A 95 -14.43 -20.07 -5.83
CA ARG A 95 -14.02 -21.27 -6.56
C ARG A 95 -12.62 -21.65 -6.14
N ASP A 96 -12.33 -22.94 -6.20
CA ASP A 96 -10.99 -23.44 -5.97
C ASP A 96 -10.01 -22.84 -6.98
N LYS A 97 -8.78 -22.58 -6.53
CA LYS A 97 -7.73 -22.03 -7.39
C LYS A 97 -6.68 -23.10 -7.60
N GLU A 98 -6.46 -23.46 -8.85
CA GLU A 98 -5.33 -24.29 -9.23
C GLU A 98 -4.14 -23.36 -9.52
N ILE A 99 -2.98 -23.67 -8.96
CA ILE A 99 -1.75 -22.92 -9.15
C ILE A 99 -0.74 -23.81 -9.85
N LEU A 100 -0.32 -23.39 -11.05
CA LEU A 100 0.78 -24.01 -11.78
C LEU A 100 2.04 -23.17 -11.54
N LYS A 101 3.16 -23.84 -11.20
CA LYS A 101 4.41 -23.18 -10.85
C LYS A 101 5.59 -23.89 -11.51
N ALA A 102 6.43 -23.13 -12.19
CA ALA A 102 7.78 -23.53 -12.60
C ALA A 102 8.82 -22.62 -11.94
N GLU A 103 10.01 -23.14 -11.71
CA GLU A 103 11.09 -22.39 -11.08
C GLU A 103 12.47 -22.74 -11.64
N VAL A 104 13.36 -21.75 -11.64
CA VAL A 104 14.77 -21.89 -12.00
C VAL A 104 15.62 -21.08 -11.02
N LEU A 105 16.86 -21.51 -10.79
CA LEU A 105 17.78 -20.86 -9.86
C LEU A 105 18.62 -19.81 -10.57
N PHE A 106 18.70 -18.61 -9.99
CA PHE A 106 19.54 -17.52 -10.45
C PHE A 106 20.35 -16.98 -9.25
N GLU A 107 21.63 -16.67 -9.45
CA GLU A 107 22.53 -16.30 -8.35
C GLU A 107 22.89 -14.80 -8.34
N LEU A 108 22.90 -14.18 -7.15
CA LEU A 108 23.38 -12.80 -6.95
C LEU A 108 24.17 -12.66 -5.64
N PRO A 109 25.34 -11.98 -5.65
CA PRO A 109 26.20 -11.75 -6.83
C PRO A 109 26.78 -13.08 -7.34
N CYS A 110 27.39 -13.08 -8.54
CA CYS A 110 27.99 -14.28 -9.12
C CYS A 110 29.09 -14.89 -8.23
N SER A 111 29.06 -16.21 -8.06
CA SER A 111 30.15 -17.03 -7.50
C SER A 111 31.07 -17.60 -8.60
N GLU A 112 32.11 -18.33 -8.21
CA GLU A 112 32.97 -19.08 -9.14
C GLU A 112 32.25 -20.24 -9.84
N SER A 113 31.14 -20.73 -9.26
CA SER A 113 30.37 -21.85 -9.79
C SER A 113 28.86 -21.55 -9.71
N PRO A 114 28.33 -20.75 -10.66
CA PRO A 114 26.92 -20.37 -10.67
C PRO A 114 26.02 -21.59 -10.97
N PRO A 115 24.71 -21.49 -10.64
CA PRO A 115 23.77 -22.58 -10.89
C PRO A 115 23.64 -22.90 -12.40
N GLY A 116 23.18 -24.12 -12.68
CA GLY A 116 22.85 -24.54 -14.05
C GLY A 116 21.68 -23.76 -14.63
N LYS A 117 21.56 -23.77 -15.96
CA LYS A 117 20.52 -23.04 -16.70
C LYS A 117 19.09 -23.56 -16.48
N GLY A 118 18.93 -24.72 -15.85
CA GLY A 118 17.67 -25.46 -15.85
C GLY A 118 17.58 -26.36 -17.08
N GLU A 119 16.78 -27.41 -16.98
CA GLU A 119 16.57 -28.39 -18.05
C GLU A 119 15.08 -28.58 -18.29
N PRO A 120 14.66 -28.91 -19.53
CA PRO A 120 13.29 -29.32 -19.80
C PRO A 120 12.90 -30.53 -18.95
N ILE A 121 11.77 -30.44 -18.26
CA ILE A 121 11.21 -31.55 -17.49
C ILE A 121 9.97 -32.06 -18.23
N GLU A 122 9.96 -33.34 -18.59
CA GLU A 122 8.78 -33.97 -19.19
C GLU A 122 7.59 -33.92 -18.23
N ASP A 123 6.40 -33.61 -18.79
CA ASP A 123 5.11 -33.54 -18.09
C ASP A 123 5.01 -32.55 -16.90
N LYS A 124 6.00 -31.68 -16.71
CA LYS A 124 5.97 -30.62 -15.69
C LYS A 124 6.37 -29.27 -16.28
N PRO A 125 5.76 -28.18 -15.80
CA PRO A 125 6.15 -26.84 -16.22
C PRO A 125 7.61 -26.57 -15.81
N TYR A 126 8.40 -26.04 -16.75
CA TYR A 126 9.83 -25.80 -16.53
C TYR A 126 10.25 -24.42 -17.02
N LEU A 127 11.35 -23.92 -16.47
CA LEU A 127 12.00 -22.67 -16.89
C LEU A 127 13.48 -22.92 -17.16
N ILE A 128 14.00 -22.25 -18.18
CA ILE A 128 15.40 -22.31 -18.61
C ILE A 128 15.95 -20.89 -18.75
N LEU A 129 17.15 -20.67 -18.25
CA LEU A 129 17.92 -19.45 -18.39
C LEU A 129 18.75 -19.50 -19.68
N ILE A 130 18.55 -18.55 -20.58
CA ILE A 130 19.16 -18.57 -21.91
C ILE A 130 20.58 -18.00 -21.90
N ASP A 131 20.72 -16.80 -21.35
CA ASP A 131 21.93 -15.99 -21.44
C ASP A 131 22.82 -16.15 -20.21
N LYS A 132 22.28 -15.93 -19.02
CA LYS A 132 23.02 -15.83 -17.75
C LYS A 132 22.32 -16.59 -16.63
N THR A 133 23.10 -17.21 -15.75
CA THR A 133 22.60 -17.88 -14.54
C THR A 133 22.95 -17.16 -13.24
N CYS A 134 23.70 -16.06 -13.35
CA CYS A 134 24.02 -15.16 -12.25
C CYS A 134 24.19 -13.73 -12.78
N GLY A 135 24.18 -12.75 -11.88
CA GLY A 135 24.44 -11.35 -12.22
C GLY A 135 24.44 -10.44 -11.00
N GLU A 136 24.43 -9.14 -11.26
CA GLU A 136 24.28 -8.11 -10.24
C GLU A 136 22.82 -7.60 -10.16
N PRO A 137 22.40 -6.99 -9.03
CA PRO A 137 21.08 -6.38 -8.94
C PRO A 137 20.88 -5.34 -10.07
N GLY A 138 19.79 -5.47 -10.81
CA GLY A 138 19.47 -4.62 -11.97
C GLY A 138 19.93 -5.18 -13.33
N ASP A 139 20.75 -6.23 -13.36
CA ASP A 139 21.10 -6.90 -14.61
C ASP A 139 19.86 -7.50 -15.28
N MET A 140 19.84 -7.46 -16.62
CA MET A 140 18.81 -8.14 -17.40
C MET A 140 19.29 -9.54 -17.77
N PHE A 141 18.43 -10.55 -17.59
CA PHE A 141 18.63 -11.92 -18.02
C PHE A 141 17.38 -12.45 -18.73
N THR A 142 17.52 -13.52 -19.50
CA THR A 142 16.48 -14.04 -20.38
C THR A 142 16.07 -15.43 -19.95
N ILE A 143 14.76 -15.65 -19.82
CA ILE A 143 14.18 -16.97 -19.52
C ILE A 143 13.27 -17.43 -20.65
N GLU A 144 13.22 -18.74 -20.84
CA GLU A 144 12.24 -19.45 -21.64
C GLU A 144 11.63 -20.60 -20.82
N GLY A 145 10.57 -21.22 -21.31
CA GLY A 145 9.95 -22.34 -20.61
C GLY A 145 8.86 -23.03 -21.40
N GLY A 146 8.40 -24.16 -20.89
CA GLY A 146 7.38 -24.99 -21.53
C GLY A 146 6.51 -25.74 -20.52
N ASN A 147 5.51 -26.46 -21.04
CA ASN A 147 4.54 -27.25 -20.28
C ASN A 147 3.63 -26.42 -19.34
N PHE A 148 3.33 -25.18 -19.72
CA PHE A 148 2.34 -24.35 -19.05
C PHE A 148 0.94 -24.55 -19.63
N TRP A 149 -0.10 -24.00 -18.99
CA TRP A 149 -1.42 -23.98 -19.61
C TRP A 149 -1.40 -23.12 -20.88
N PRO A 150 -1.98 -23.57 -22.00
CA PRO A 150 -1.93 -22.83 -23.26
C PRO A 150 -2.77 -21.55 -23.19
N ASN A 151 -2.41 -20.55 -24.00
CA ASN A 151 -3.11 -19.27 -24.16
C ASN A 151 -3.51 -18.61 -22.82
N SER A 152 -2.65 -18.69 -21.81
CA SER A 152 -2.97 -18.30 -20.45
C SER A 152 -1.93 -17.30 -19.93
N LYS A 153 -2.40 -16.33 -19.15
CA LYS A 153 -1.56 -15.29 -18.58
C LYS A 153 -0.76 -15.80 -17.39
N CYS A 154 0.53 -15.50 -17.38
CA CYS A 154 1.47 -15.89 -16.33
C CYS A 154 2.19 -14.66 -15.77
N TYR A 155 2.61 -14.76 -14.51
CA TYR A 155 3.36 -13.72 -13.81
C TYR A 155 4.71 -14.25 -13.35
N ILE A 156 5.74 -13.41 -13.45
CA ILE A 156 7.06 -13.71 -12.89
C ILE A 156 7.13 -13.28 -11.43
N TRP A 157 7.62 -14.19 -10.61
CA TRP A 157 7.89 -14.00 -9.19
C TRP A 157 9.37 -14.18 -8.91
N TRP A 158 9.85 -13.37 -7.98
CA TRP A 158 11.17 -13.49 -7.39
C TRP A 158 11.03 -14.03 -5.98
N SER A 159 11.75 -15.10 -5.62
CA SER A 159 11.76 -15.61 -4.25
C SER A 159 13.16 -15.94 -3.75
N ASN A 160 13.32 -15.95 -2.43
CA ASN A 160 14.54 -16.46 -1.81
C ASN A 160 14.67 -17.98 -2.04
N TYR A 161 15.86 -18.52 -1.79
CA TYR A 161 16.10 -19.96 -1.91
C TYR A 161 15.18 -20.81 -1.03
N ALA A 162 14.81 -20.32 0.17
CA ALA A 162 13.90 -21.01 1.08
C ALA A 162 12.43 -21.02 0.60
N GLY A 163 12.04 -20.07 -0.26
CA GLY A 163 10.65 -19.90 -0.74
C GLY A 163 9.71 -19.17 0.23
N GLU A 164 10.19 -18.73 1.39
CA GLU A 164 9.42 -18.00 2.41
C GLU A 164 9.07 -16.57 1.97
N MET A 165 10.00 -15.92 1.26
CA MET A 165 9.83 -14.55 0.79
C MET A 165 9.72 -14.57 -0.73
N ALA A 166 8.59 -14.10 -1.25
CA ALA A 166 8.34 -14.02 -2.68
C ALA A 166 7.49 -12.78 -3.04
N TYR A 167 7.80 -12.15 -4.17
CA TYR A 167 7.01 -11.05 -4.71
C TYR A 167 6.96 -11.08 -6.24
N ARG A 168 5.94 -10.43 -6.82
CA ARG A 168 5.81 -10.28 -8.27
C ARG A 168 6.77 -9.20 -8.77
N ILE A 169 7.55 -9.53 -9.78
CA ILE A 169 8.48 -8.59 -10.40
C ILE A 169 7.69 -7.48 -11.10
N ARG A 170 8.13 -6.23 -10.92
CA ARG A 170 7.64 -5.09 -11.68
C ARG A 170 8.72 -4.63 -12.65
N TYR A 171 8.33 -4.31 -13.88
CA TYR A 171 9.20 -3.76 -14.89
C TYR A 171 8.48 -2.63 -15.63
N LYS A 172 9.14 -1.46 -15.73
CA LYS A 172 8.58 -0.23 -16.34
C LYS A 172 7.22 0.22 -15.74
N GLY A 173 6.98 -0.06 -14.47
CA GLY A 173 5.78 0.35 -13.74
C GLY A 173 4.69 -0.72 -13.64
N ASP A 174 4.73 -1.75 -14.48
CA ASP A 174 3.74 -2.83 -14.51
C ASP A 174 4.28 -4.16 -13.98
N TYR A 175 3.39 -5.06 -13.57
CA TYR A 175 3.77 -6.43 -13.23
C TYR A 175 4.23 -7.18 -14.47
N LEU A 176 5.43 -7.77 -14.40
CA LEU A 176 5.98 -8.55 -15.51
C LEU A 176 5.11 -9.80 -15.72
N SER A 177 4.40 -9.80 -16.85
CA SER A 177 3.49 -10.85 -17.25
C SER A 177 3.64 -11.15 -18.73
N PHE A 178 3.33 -12.37 -19.10
CA PHE A 178 3.38 -12.87 -20.47
C PHE A 178 2.24 -13.86 -20.69
N GLU A 179 1.92 -14.10 -21.94
CA GLU A 179 0.97 -15.13 -22.35
C GLU A 179 1.73 -16.28 -22.97
N THR A 180 1.33 -17.49 -22.60
CA THR A 180 1.83 -18.72 -23.20
C THR A 180 1.20 -18.92 -24.58
N ASP A 181 1.90 -19.56 -25.50
CA ASP A 181 1.34 -19.92 -26.80
C ASP A 181 0.30 -21.07 -26.72
N GLY A 182 -0.18 -21.53 -27.87
CA GLY A 182 -1.15 -22.62 -27.99
C GLY A 182 -0.63 -23.99 -27.52
N GLU A 183 0.68 -24.12 -27.31
CA GLU A 183 1.33 -25.34 -26.82
C GLU A 183 1.81 -25.18 -25.36
N GLY A 184 1.53 -24.05 -24.72
CA GLY A 184 1.95 -23.80 -23.34
C GLY A 184 3.43 -23.43 -23.21
N ARG A 185 4.06 -22.91 -24.26
CA ARG A 185 5.45 -22.41 -24.22
C ARG A 185 5.50 -20.93 -23.93
N ILE A 186 6.62 -20.51 -23.36
CA ILE A 186 6.96 -19.13 -23.05
C ILE A 186 8.08 -18.72 -24.01
N ALA A 187 7.81 -17.74 -24.89
CA ALA A 187 8.84 -17.14 -25.71
C ALA A 187 9.93 -16.49 -24.83
N PRO A 188 11.19 -16.38 -25.31
CA PRO A 188 12.26 -15.75 -24.53
C PRO A 188 11.85 -14.35 -24.02
N ILE A 189 11.80 -14.19 -22.70
CA ILE A 189 11.46 -12.93 -22.04
C ILE A 189 12.60 -12.43 -21.18
N THR A 190 12.79 -11.12 -21.18
CA THR A 190 13.82 -10.47 -20.38
C THR A 190 13.28 -10.09 -19.01
N VAL A 191 13.97 -10.54 -17.97
CA VAL A 191 13.64 -10.33 -16.56
C VAL A 191 14.76 -9.51 -15.91
N PRO A 192 14.45 -8.44 -15.16
CA PRO A 192 15.44 -7.73 -14.36
C PRO A 192 15.77 -8.54 -13.09
N ALA A 193 17.05 -8.72 -12.80
CA ALA A 193 17.55 -9.24 -11.54
C ALA A 193 17.19 -8.27 -10.42
N GLN A 194 16.55 -8.77 -9.36
CA GLN A 194 15.99 -7.92 -8.33
C GLN A 194 17.01 -7.63 -7.22
N GLU A 195 16.76 -6.56 -6.46
CA GLU A 195 17.52 -6.33 -5.23
C GLU A 195 17.33 -7.49 -4.24
N PRO A 196 18.41 -7.93 -3.57
CA PRO A 196 18.31 -8.88 -2.47
C PRO A 196 17.35 -8.38 -1.40
N PHE A 197 16.60 -9.29 -0.77
CA PHE A 197 15.89 -8.99 0.46
C PHE A 197 16.84 -8.42 1.52
N ALA A 198 16.29 -7.64 2.46
CA ALA A 198 17.07 -6.95 3.48
C ALA A 198 17.99 -7.89 4.26
N GLU A 199 17.55 -9.13 4.51
CA GLU A 199 18.29 -10.17 5.21
C GLU A 199 19.50 -10.70 4.42
N ALA A 200 19.47 -10.59 3.10
CA ALA A 200 20.50 -11.05 2.18
C ALA A 200 21.42 -9.92 1.70
N LYS A 201 21.09 -8.66 1.98
CA LYS A 201 21.85 -7.49 1.52
C LYS A 201 23.25 -7.48 2.12
N GLY A 202 24.27 -7.40 1.25
CA GLY A 202 25.68 -7.40 1.66
C GLY A 202 26.22 -8.76 2.11
N LYS A 203 25.41 -9.83 2.02
CA LYS A 203 25.92 -11.20 2.10
C LYS A 203 26.52 -11.57 0.73
N GLY A 204 27.49 -12.49 0.72
CA GLY A 204 28.10 -13.01 -0.52
C GLY A 204 27.09 -13.72 -1.42
N PRO A 205 27.54 -14.47 -2.44
CA PRO A 205 26.66 -15.12 -3.42
C PRO A 205 25.47 -15.85 -2.79
N GLN A 206 24.25 -15.50 -3.24
CA GLN A 206 23.00 -16.10 -2.80
C GLN A 206 22.21 -16.64 -3.99
N LEU A 207 21.55 -17.78 -3.78
CA LEU A 207 20.63 -18.36 -4.74
C LEU A 207 19.23 -17.78 -4.58
N TRP A 208 18.62 -17.48 -5.71
CA TRP A 208 17.28 -16.95 -5.84
C TRP A 208 16.47 -17.86 -6.75
N ARG A 209 15.16 -17.98 -6.50
CA ARG A 209 14.27 -18.69 -7.41
C ARG A 209 13.51 -17.69 -8.25
N VAL A 210 13.69 -17.79 -9.56
CA VAL A 210 12.84 -17.12 -10.55
C VAL A 210 11.70 -18.06 -10.86
N GLN A 211 10.47 -17.59 -10.70
CA GLN A 211 9.29 -18.46 -10.77
C GLN A 211 8.26 -17.92 -11.74
N ALA A 212 7.74 -18.78 -12.60
CA ALA A 212 6.57 -18.50 -13.41
C ALA A 212 5.36 -19.12 -12.70
N ARG A 213 4.38 -18.29 -12.31
CA ARG A 213 3.17 -18.74 -11.61
C ARG A 213 1.93 -18.38 -12.39
N MET A 214 1.06 -19.38 -12.59
CA MET A 214 -0.25 -19.23 -13.19
C MET A 214 -1.32 -19.63 -12.18
N THR A 215 -2.47 -18.98 -12.24
CA THR A 215 -3.58 -19.29 -11.36
C THR A 215 -4.85 -19.28 -12.18
N ARG A 216 -5.65 -20.35 -12.06
CA ARG A 216 -6.96 -20.44 -12.70
C ARG A 216 -7.99 -20.91 -11.67
N GLU A 217 -9.22 -20.41 -11.81
CA GLU A 217 -10.34 -20.89 -11.00
C GLU A 217 -10.86 -22.20 -11.58
N VAL A 218 -11.01 -23.21 -10.74
CA VAL A 218 -11.48 -24.56 -11.09
C VAL A 218 -12.66 -24.97 -10.21
N GLY A 219 -13.43 -25.93 -10.69
CA GLY A 219 -14.55 -26.47 -9.96
C GLY A 219 -15.80 -25.59 -9.95
N SER A 220 -16.79 -26.05 -9.17
CA SER A 220 -18.06 -25.34 -8.98
C SER A 220 -17.92 -24.30 -7.87
N PRO A 221 -18.68 -23.19 -7.91
CA PRO A 221 -18.72 -22.24 -6.81
C PRO A 221 -19.15 -22.93 -5.51
N HIS A 222 -18.38 -22.74 -4.44
CA HIS A 222 -18.70 -23.19 -3.08
C HIS A 222 -18.76 -21.98 -2.14
N LEU A 223 -19.33 -22.16 -0.95
CA LEU A 223 -19.33 -21.11 0.07
C LEU A 223 -17.89 -20.77 0.46
N SER A 224 -17.56 -19.48 0.54
CA SER A 224 -16.22 -19.04 0.90
C SER A 224 -15.87 -19.36 2.34
N HIS A 225 -14.57 -19.48 2.63
CA HIS A 225 -14.10 -19.58 4.01
C HIS A 225 -14.51 -18.35 4.83
N THR A 226 -14.48 -17.16 4.21
CA THR A 226 -14.91 -15.90 4.83
C THR A 226 -16.37 -15.93 5.26
N PHE A 227 -17.26 -16.54 4.47
CA PHE A 227 -18.66 -16.70 4.84
C PHE A 227 -18.82 -17.50 6.13
N PHE A 228 -18.13 -18.65 6.24
CA PHE A 228 -18.19 -19.47 7.46
C PHE A 228 -17.62 -18.75 8.68
N LEU A 229 -16.51 -18.02 8.53
CA LEU A 229 -15.94 -17.20 9.61
C LEU A 229 -16.92 -16.13 10.12
N VAL A 230 -17.62 -15.46 9.21
CA VAL A 230 -18.62 -14.45 9.57
C VAL A 230 -19.79 -15.08 10.34
N VAL A 231 -20.29 -16.24 9.88
CA VAL A 231 -21.36 -16.96 10.56
C VAL A 231 -20.93 -17.44 11.95
N GLU A 232 -19.73 -18.01 12.07
CA GLU A 232 -19.16 -18.44 13.36
C GLU A 232 -19.13 -17.27 14.37
N LYS A 233 -18.66 -16.10 13.94
CA LYS A 233 -18.61 -14.91 14.81
C LYS A 233 -19.97 -14.32 15.16
N MET A 234 -20.99 -14.49 14.31
CA MET A 234 -22.36 -14.11 14.66
C MET A 234 -23.01 -15.06 15.67
N ILE A 235 -22.63 -16.34 15.67
CA ILE A 235 -23.16 -17.33 16.62
C ILE A 235 -22.49 -17.19 18.00
N ASP A 236 -21.20 -16.81 18.03
CA ASP A 236 -20.44 -16.60 19.26
C ASP A 236 -20.79 -15.29 20.02
N THR A 237 -21.64 -14.42 19.47
CA THR A 237 -22.04 -13.12 20.06
C THR A 237 -23.46 -13.18 20.64
#